data_AF-A0A1C5FZC8-F1
#
_entry.id   AF-A0A1C5FZC8-F1
#
_cell.length_a   1.000
_cell.length_b   1.000
_cell.length_c   1.000
_cell.angle_alpha   90.00
_cell.angle_beta   90.00
_cell.angle_gamma   90.00
#
_symmetry.space_group_name_H-M   'P 1'
#
loop_
_entity.id
_entity.type
_entity.pdbx_description
1 polymer ?
#
loop_
_entity_poly.entity_id
_entity_poly.type
_entity_poly.pdbx_seq_one_letter_code
_entity_poly.pdbx_strand_id
1 'polypeptide(L)' 'MRYGILGTTQARHDDGTPVAIGGARLRALLTALALAAGRVRTTGALIGEIWDTDPPADEQGALQALVGRLRRALGK' A
#
# COMPACT_ATOMS: atom_id res chain seq x y z
N MET A 1 3.13 8.66 -10.58
CA MET A 1 3.28 7.20 -10.38
C MET A 1 2.19 6.46 -11.14
N ARG A 2 2.49 5.27 -11.67
CA ARG A 2 1.51 4.37 -12.30
C ARG A 2 1.47 3.04 -11.56
N TYR A 3 0.27 2.57 -11.23
CA TYR A 3 0.04 1.31 -10.52
C TYR A 3 -0.97 0.45 -11.27
N GLY A 4 -0.59 -0.78 -11.61
CA GLY A 4 -1.41 -1.74 -12.35
C GLY A 4 -1.73 -2.98 -11.51
N ILE A 5 -3.01 -3.35 -11.46
CA ILE A 5 -3.53 -4.46 -10.63
C ILE A 5 -4.33 -5.51 -11.43
N LEU A 6 -4.69 -5.23 -12.68
CA LEU A 6 -5.43 -6.16 -13.55
C LEU A 6 -4.45 -7.16 -14.19
N GLY A 7 -3.79 -7.96 -13.35
CA GLY A 7 -2.70 -8.86 -13.70
C GLY A 7 -1.65 -8.88 -12.59
N THR A 8 -0.41 -9.26 -12.92
CA THR A 8 0.69 -9.15 -11.96
C THR A 8 0.84 -7.71 -11.51
N THR A 9 0.89 -7.50 -10.19
CA THR A 9 1.01 -6.16 -9.61
C THR A 9 2.26 -5.45 -10.12
N GLN A 10 2.10 -4.28 -10.71
CA GLN A 10 3.20 -3.46 -11.23
C GLN A 10 3.11 -2.05 -10.67
N ALA A 11 4.25 -1.50 -10.24
CA ALA A 11 4.39 -0.10 -9.86
C ALA A 11 5.54 0.53 -10.65
N ARG A 12 5.34 1.74 -11.15
CA ARG A 12 6.34 2.50 -11.92
C ARG A 12 6.27 3.97 -11.55
N HIS A 13 7.43 4.60 -11.45
CA HIS A 13 7.56 6.05 -11.42
C HIS A 13 7.06 6.69 -12.73
N ASP A 14 6.89 8.01 -12.74
CA ASP A 14 6.42 8.74 -13.92
C ASP A 14 7.43 8.73 -15.07
N ASP A 15 8.72 8.57 -14.76
CA ASP A 15 9.80 8.36 -15.73
C ASP A 15 9.82 6.92 -16.31
N GLY A 16 8.93 6.04 -15.86
CA GLY A 16 8.82 4.64 -16.27
C GLY A 16 9.66 3.65 -15.45
N THR A 17 10.50 4.13 -14.53
CA THR A 17 11.36 3.31 -13.67
C THR A 17 10.52 2.37 -12.81
N PRO A 18 10.78 1.04 -12.83
CA PRO A 18 10.01 0.08 -12.04
C PRO A 18 10.27 0.23 -10.55
N VAL A 19 9.21 0.07 -9.75
CA VAL A 19 9.27 0.14 -8.29
C VAL A 19 8.98 -1.23 -7.71
N ALA A 20 9.93 -1.75 -6.93
CA ALA A 20 9.76 -3.01 -6.24
C ALA A 20 8.87 -2.83 -5.00
N ILE A 21 7.62 -3.26 -5.09
CA ILE A 21 6.69 -3.28 -3.95
C ILE A 21 6.78 -4.66 -3.26
N GLY A 22 7.50 -4.72 -2.15
CA GLY A 22 7.75 -5.96 -1.43
C GLY A 22 6.55 -6.49 -0.64
N GLY A 23 6.22 -7.78 -0.80
CA GLY A 23 5.26 -8.51 0.03
C GLY A 23 3.79 -8.30 -0.30
N ALA A 24 2.92 -9.16 0.23
CA ALA A 24 1.46 -9.10 0.00
C ALA A 24 0.83 -7.87 0.68
N ARG A 25 1.17 -7.60 1.94
CA ARG A 25 0.59 -6.48 2.71
C ARG A 25 0.93 -5.10 2.16
N LEU A 26 2.14 -4.90 1.61
CA LEU A 26 2.51 -3.63 1.01
C LEU A 26 1.76 -3.38 -0.32
N ARG A 27 1.53 -4.45 -1.10
CA ARG A 27 0.68 -4.41 -2.30
C ARG A 27 -0.78 -4.16 -1.95
N ALA A 28 -1.29 -4.79 -0.88
CA ALA A 28 -2.64 -4.54 -0.37
C ALA A 28 -2.83 -3.07 0.02
N LEU A 29 -1.90 -2.50 0.81
CA LEU A 29 -1.92 -1.09 1.18
C LEU A 29 -1.91 -0.17 -0.05
N LEU A 30 -1.01 -0.41 -1.02
CA LEU A 30 -0.94 0.42 -2.22
C LEU A 30 -2.21 0.29 -3.07
N THR A 31 -2.82 -0.90 -3.14
CA THR A 31 -4.09 -1.13 -3.83
C THR A 31 -5.24 -0.39 -3.18
N ALA A 32 -5.39 -0.51 -1.85
CA ALA A 32 -6.39 0.21 -1.07
C ALA A 32 -6.31 1.73 -1.31
N LEU A 33 -5.09 2.28 -1.30
CA LEU A 33 -4.85 3.70 -1.58
C LEU A 33 -5.14 4.07 -3.04
N ALA A 34 -4.78 3.22 -4.00
CA ALA A 34 -5.02 3.46 -5.42
C ALA A 34 -6.52 3.45 -5.78
N LEU A 35 -7.31 2.56 -5.18
CA LEU A 35 -8.77 2.51 -5.36
C LEU A 35 -9.46 3.73 -4.74
N ALA A 36 -8.85 4.32 -3.72
CA ALA A 36 -9.30 5.55 -3.07
C ALA A 36 -8.54 6.80 -3.56
N ALA A 37 -7.91 6.77 -4.74
CA ALA A 37 -7.07 7.87 -5.22
C ALA A 37 -7.77 9.24 -5.10
N GLY A 38 -7.06 10.21 -4.52
CA GLY A 38 -7.56 11.57 -4.27
C GLY A 38 -8.49 11.71 -3.06
N ARG A 39 -8.76 10.64 -2.30
CA ARG A 39 -9.61 10.66 -1.10
C ARG A 39 -8.84 10.20 0.14
N VAL A 40 -9.14 10.82 1.27
CA VAL A 40 -8.58 10.42 2.57
C VAL A 40 -9.24 9.11 3.02
N ARG A 41 -8.41 8.17 3.53
CA ARG A 41 -8.87 6.93 4.16
C ARG A 41 -8.52 6.98 5.65
N THR A 42 -9.42 6.47 6.48
CA THR A 42 -9.17 6.33 7.92
C THR A 42 -8.22 5.17 8.18
N THR A 43 -7.48 5.26 9.29
CA THR A 43 -6.61 4.18 9.78
C THR A 43 -7.35 2.85 9.88
N GLY A 44 -8.55 2.85 10.48
CA GLY A 44 -9.35 1.63 10.67
C GLY A 44 -9.82 1.00 9.35
N ALA A 45 -10.18 1.81 8.35
CA ALA A 45 -10.55 1.28 7.03
C ALA A 45 -9.35 0.60 6.36
N LEU A 46 -8.16 1.20 6.42
CA LEU A 46 -6.95 0.59 5.88
C LEU A 46 -6.57 -0.68 6.63
N ILE A 47 -6.73 -0.72 7.95
CA ILE A 47 -6.47 -1.94 8.74
C ILE A 47 -7.41 -3.07 8.30
N GLY A 48 -8.72 -2.79 8.24
CA GLY A 48 -9.71 -3.78 7.80
C GLY A 48 -9.46 -4.28 6.38
N GLU A 49 -9.04 -3.41 5.45
CA GLU A 49 -8.74 -3.83 4.08
C GLU A 49 -7.44 -4.66 3.95
N ILE A 50 -6.45 -4.44 4.81
CA ILE A 50 -5.12 -5.10 4.71
C ILE A 50 -5.08 -6.43 5.45
N TRP A 51 -5.74 -6.50 6.61
CA TRP A 51 -5.67 -7.66 7.51
C TRP A 51 -6.98 -8.41 7.66
N ASP A 52 -8.11 -7.82 7.26
CA ASP A 52 -9.45 -8.42 7.37
C ASP A 52 -9.69 -8.97 8.80
N THR A 53 -9.71 -10.29 8.96
CA THR A 53 -9.97 -10.95 10.24
C THR A 53 -8.73 -11.30 11.07
N ASP A 54 -7.51 -11.05 10.57
CA ASP A 54 -6.25 -11.41 11.26
C ASP A 54 -5.31 -10.20 11.45
N PRO A 55 -5.74 -9.18 12.22
CA PRO A 55 -4.90 -8.03 12.51
C PRO A 55 -3.83 -8.35 13.56
N PRO A 56 -2.65 -7.70 13.50
CA PRO A 56 -1.62 -7.85 14.52
C PRO A 56 -2.04 -7.17 15.82
N ALA A 57 -1.47 -7.58 16.95
CA ALA A 57 -1.79 -7.00 18.26
C ALA A 57 -1.59 -5.46 18.34
N ASP A 58 -0.60 -4.93 17.61
CA ASP A 58 -0.41 -3.49 17.40
C ASP A 58 -0.73 -3.11 15.95
N GLU A 59 -2.03 -2.96 15.66
CA GLU A 59 -2.54 -2.63 14.34
C GLU A 59 -2.05 -1.28 13.83
N GLN A 60 -2.00 -0.27 14.72
CA GLN A 60 -1.59 1.07 14.36
C GLN A 60 -0.10 1.12 14.04
N GLY A 61 0.75 0.55 14.90
CA GLY A 61 2.19 0.46 14.65
C GLY A 61 2.51 -0.34 13.40
N ALA A 62 1.78 -1.44 13.15
CA ALA A 62 1.92 -2.22 11.93
C ALA A 62 1.55 -1.40 10.67
N LEU A 63 0.45 -0.65 10.70
CA LEU A 63 0.07 0.21 9.58
C LEU A 63 1.11 1.32 9.36
N GLN A 64 1.58 1.99 10.42
CA GLN A 64 2.61 3.02 10.32
C GLN A 64 3.91 2.46 9.73
N ALA A 65 4.32 1.25 10.14
CA ALA A 65 5.47 0.57 9.57
C ALA A 65 5.30 0.26 8.08
N LEU A 66 4.11 -0.19 7.64
CA LEU A 66 3.81 -0.40 6.23
C LEU A 66 3.82 0.90 5.44
N VAL A 67 3.22 1.97 5.95
CA VAL A 67 3.23 3.31 5.32
C VAL A 67 4.67 3.82 5.19
N GLY A 68 5.49 3.69 6.24
CA GLY A 68 6.89 4.09 6.21
C GLY A 68 7.74 3.27 5.24
N ARG A 69 7.45 1.97 5.07
CA ARG A 69 8.09 1.13 4.04
C ARG A 69 7.62 1.52 2.63
N LEU A 70 6.33 1.80 2.46
CA LEU A 70 5.76 2.20 1.18
C LEU A 70 6.36 3.52 0.71
N ARG A 71 6.42 4.54 1.57
CA ARG A 71 7.05 5.84 1.26
C ARG A 71 8.52 5.68 0.87
N ARG A 72 9.26 4.80 1.55
CA ARG A 72 10.66 4.51 1.18
C ARG A 72 10.79 3.82 -0.17
N ALA A 73 9.90 2.86 -0.47
CA ALA A 73 9.90 2.16 -1.74
C ALA A 73 9.51 3.08 -2.92
N LEU A 74 8.54 3.97 -2.71
CA LEU A 74 8.05 4.89 -3.73
C LEU A 74 8.98 6.09 -3.98
N GLY A 75 10.03 6.28 -3.18
CA GLY A 75 10.89 7.46 -3.25
C GLY A 75 10.19 8.71 -2.70
N LYS A 76 11.00 9.67 -2.26
CA LYS A 76 10.53 11.02 -1.95
C LYS A 76 10.15 11.74 -3.23
#